data_AF-A0A1Q7DAQ8-F1
#
_entry.id   AF-A0A1Q7DAQ8-F1
#
_cell.length_a   1.000
_cell.length_b   1.000
_cell.length_c   1.000
_cell.angle_alpha   90.00
_cell.angle_beta   90.00
_cell.angle_gamma   90.00
#
_symmetry.space_group_name_H-M   'P 1'
#
loop_
_entity.id
_entity.type
_entity.pdbx_description
1 polymer ?
#
loop_
_entity_poly.entity_id
_entity_poly.type
_entity_poly.pdbx_seq_one_letter_code
_entity_poly.pdbx_strand_id
1 'polypeptide(L)'
;MQSQARIMASQRGLVRVRGEVVDAINSLGYISVFTLMDGQAVAEGEEVAGCKVTPVAIPGELIERAEQLCRDHGPVVELVRFRPLKTFVVATERLKPKARGLFRDAVMAKLGWYGAEVLAVREVPRTDEAVAAAYQEALASGAELVLFAGASAIDPLDPAYAELSHAGGQVLQLGAPMHPGSMLWLGSLRAAAVVGVASCAGFGRNSSLDLLLPFVFAYGRADASDLLRLGHGGLIEAAAGRRFPPYS
;
A
#
# COMPACT_ATOMS: atom_id res chain seq x y z
N MET A 1 2.05 27.89 24.88
CA MET A 1 1.16 27.07 24.03
C MET A 1 1.42 27.52 22.60
N GLN A 2 1.95 26.66 21.72
CA GLN A 2 2.12 27.04 20.30
C GLN A 2 0.77 26.83 19.61
N SER A 3 0.25 27.87 18.96
CA SER A 3 -0.99 27.77 18.19
C SER A 3 -0.73 26.93 16.94
N GLN A 4 -1.27 25.72 16.90
CA GLN A 4 -1.18 24.79 15.78
C GLN A 4 -2.58 24.29 15.45
N ALA A 5 -2.95 24.31 14.16
CA ALA A 5 -4.11 23.58 13.67
C ALA A 5 -3.68 22.17 13.26
N ARG A 6 -4.50 21.18 13.60
CA ARG A 6 -4.25 19.75 13.34
C ARG A 6 -5.36 19.18 12.48
N ILE A 7 -4.98 18.33 11.55
CA ILE A 7 -5.89 17.57 10.70
C ILE A 7 -5.81 16.12 11.15
N MET A 8 -6.95 15.58 11.58
CA MET A 8 -7.07 14.22 12.07
C MET A 8 -7.77 13.34 11.03
N ALA A 9 -7.32 12.11 10.87
CA ALA A 9 -8.00 11.12 10.04
C ALA A 9 -9.36 10.79 10.64
N SER A 10 -10.43 10.94 9.85
CA SER A 10 -11.80 10.66 10.30
C SER A 10 -12.16 9.17 10.27
N GLN A 11 -11.30 8.32 9.70
CA GLN A 11 -11.49 6.87 9.54
C GLN A 11 -10.16 6.23 9.10
N ARG A 12 -10.12 4.89 8.97
CA ARG A 12 -9.00 4.20 8.32
C ARG A 12 -8.93 4.55 6.84
N GLY A 13 -7.73 4.86 6.34
CA GLY A 13 -7.56 5.16 4.93
C GLY A 13 -6.12 5.41 4.49
N LEU A 14 -5.99 5.66 3.20
CA LEU A 14 -4.77 6.10 2.54
C LEU A 14 -4.70 7.63 2.56
N VAL A 15 -3.65 8.18 3.15
CA VAL A 15 -3.36 9.61 3.06
C VAL A 15 -2.74 9.89 1.69
N ARG A 16 -3.31 10.84 0.96
CA ARG A 16 -2.73 11.40 -0.26
C ARG A 16 -2.27 12.82 0.01
N VAL A 17 -1.05 13.14 -0.41
CA VAL A 17 -0.45 14.46 -0.21
C VAL A 17 0.08 15.01 -1.53
N ARG A 18 -0.30 16.25 -1.85
CA ARG A 18 0.30 17.03 -2.95
C ARG A 18 1.55 17.73 -2.44
N GLY A 19 2.67 17.01 -2.44
CA GLY A 19 3.94 17.50 -1.90
C GLY A 19 4.38 18.83 -2.51
N GLU A 20 4.18 19.00 -3.82
CA GLU A 20 4.49 20.24 -4.53
C GLU A 20 3.71 21.46 -4.02
N VAL A 21 2.47 21.26 -3.58
CA VAL A 21 1.64 22.34 -3.00
C VAL A 21 2.05 22.63 -1.57
N VAL A 22 2.41 21.59 -0.80
CA VAL A 22 2.98 21.74 0.55
C VAL A 22 4.28 22.57 0.48
N ASP A 23 5.17 22.25 -0.45
CA ASP A 23 6.41 22.97 -0.68
C ASP A 23 6.16 24.42 -1.09
N ALA A 24 5.20 24.66 -2.00
CA ALA A 24 4.81 26.00 -2.42
C ALA A 24 4.28 26.85 -1.25
N ILE A 25 3.40 26.30 -0.40
CA ILE A 25 2.90 27.00 0.79
C ILE A 25 4.04 27.30 1.77
N ASN A 26 4.91 26.32 2.03
CA ASN A 26 6.06 26.51 2.92
C ASN A 26 7.05 27.56 2.39
N SER A 27 7.15 27.73 1.07
CA SER A 27 8.01 28.74 0.44
C SER A 27 7.55 30.18 0.67
N LEU A 28 6.29 30.41 1.07
CA LEU A 28 5.76 31.74 1.38
C LEU A 28 6.41 32.38 2.62
N GLY A 29 7.11 31.59 3.43
CA GLY A 29 7.74 32.05 4.66
C GLY A 29 6.72 32.30 5.77
N TYR A 30 7.18 32.20 7.01
CA TYR A 30 6.40 32.30 8.25
C TYR A 30 5.28 31.26 8.46
N ILE A 31 4.68 30.73 7.40
CA ILE A 31 3.71 29.62 7.39
C ILE A 31 4.48 28.31 7.37
N SER A 32 4.01 27.32 8.11
CA SER A 32 4.53 25.95 8.07
C SER A 32 3.37 24.98 7.98
N VAL A 33 3.39 24.15 6.94
CA VAL A 33 2.53 23.00 6.73
C VAL A 33 3.42 21.75 6.73
N PHE A 34 3.01 20.75 7.48
CA PHE A 34 3.71 19.46 7.56
C PHE A 34 2.69 18.33 7.55
N THR A 35 3.04 17.24 6.89
CA THR A 35 2.15 16.12 6.64
C THR A 35 2.86 14.80 6.93
N LEU A 36 2.08 13.71 7.02
CA LEU A 36 2.61 12.37 6.80
C LEU A 36 3.11 12.21 5.35
N MET A 37 3.77 11.09 5.07
CA MET A 37 4.17 10.77 3.69
C MET A 37 2.94 10.51 2.82
N ASP A 38 3.02 10.92 1.56
CA ASP A 38 2.06 10.49 0.55
C ASP A 38 2.02 8.95 0.46
N GLY A 39 0.82 8.38 0.44
CA GLY A 39 0.63 6.94 0.39
C GLY A 39 0.67 6.22 1.74
N GLN A 40 0.72 6.93 2.86
CA GLN A 40 0.73 6.32 4.18
C GLN A 40 -0.68 5.85 4.60
N ALA A 41 -0.78 4.63 5.13
CA ALA A 41 -2.00 4.13 5.76
C ALA A 41 -2.13 4.67 7.19
N VAL A 42 -3.33 5.09 7.57
CA VAL A 42 -3.61 5.66 8.88
C VAL A 42 -4.86 5.06 9.52
N ALA A 43 -4.91 5.09 10.84
CA ALA A 43 -6.09 4.77 11.62
C ALA A 43 -6.98 6.01 11.88
N GLU A 44 -8.23 5.77 12.27
CA GLU A 44 -9.11 6.84 12.75
C GLU A 44 -8.48 7.54 13.96
N GLY A 45 -8.56 8.87 13.99
CA GLY A 45 -8.03 9.69 15.08
C GLY A 45 -6.53 9.93 15.01
N GLU A 46 -5.81 9.47 13.98
CA GLU A 46 -4.40 9.81 13.78
C GLU A 46 -4.22 11.19 13.14
N GLU A 47 -3.22 11.95 13.58
CA GLU A 47 -2.89 13.27 13.01
C GLU A 47 -2.18 13.11 11.66
N VAL A 48 -2.81 13.51 10.56
CA VAL A 48 -2.26 13.32 9.20
C VAL A 48 -1.49 14.53 8.68
N ALA A 49 -1.82 15.70 9.20
CA ALA A 49 -1.16 16.95 8.86
C ALA A 49 -1.39 18.00 9.95
N GLY A 50 -0.55 19.03 9.94
CA GLY A 50 -0.73 20.21 10.77
C GLY A 50 -0.22 21.45 10.08
N CYS A 51 -0.70 22.60 10.52
CA CYS A 51 -0.19 23.88 10.09
C CYS A 51 -0.09 24.88 11.24
N LYS A 52 0.83 25.83 11.10
CA LYS A 52 0.99 26.95 12.01
C LYS A 52 1.68 28.12 11.33
N VAL A 53 1.56 29.30 11.94
CA VAL A 53 2.50 30.40 11.70
C VAL A 53 3.59 30.37 12.76
N THR A 54 4.81 30.75 12.38
CA THR A 54 5.99 30.74 13.26
C THR A 54 6.01 31.93 14.23
N PRO A 55 5.88 33.19 13.78
CA PRO A 55 5.77 34.34 14.68
C PRO A 55 4.33 34.50 15.21
N VAL A 56 4.17 35.40 16.20
CA VAL A 56 2.86 35.71 16.81
C VAL A 56 1.84 36.23 15.79
N ALA A 57 2.31 36.95 14.75
CA ALA A 57 1.49 37.47 13.67
C ALA A 57 2.29 37.54 12.37
N ILE A 58 1.59 37.43 11.24
CA ILE A 58 2.14 37.54 9.88
C ILE A 58 1.23 38.44 9.02
N PRO A 59 1.72 38.96 7.88
CA PRO A 59 0.86 39.64 6.91
C PRO A 59 -0.28 38.75 6.41
N GLY A 60 -1.51 39.29 6.37
CA GLY A 60 -2.70 38.55 5.92
C GLY A 60 -2.63 38.07 4.47
N GLU A 61 -1.94 38.82 3.60
CA GLU A 61 -1.73 38.45 2.19
C GLU A 61 -1.03 37.10 2.02
N LEU A 62 -0.22 36.65 2.98
CA LEU A 62 0.44 35.35 2.92
C LEU A 62 -0.54 34.20 3.16
N ILE A 63 -1.53 34.41 4.04
CA ILE A 63 -2.63 33.46 4.24
C ILE A 63 -3.47 33.38 2.96
N GLU A 64 -3.84 34.53 2.38
CA GLU A 64 -4.62 34.59 1.14
C GLU A 64 -3.92 33.86 -0.01
N ARG A 65 -2.60 34.02 -0.15
CA ARG A 65 -1.78 33.29 -1.13
C ARG A 65 -1.75 31.78 -0.85
N ALA A 66 -1.60 31.37 0.40
CA ALA A 66 -1.63 29.95 0.77
C ALA A 66 -2.98 29.31 0.43
N GLU A 67 -4.09 30.00 0.71
CA GLU A 67 -5.42 29.54 0.34
C GLU A 67 -5.61 29.48 -1.18
N GLN A 68 -5.04 30.44 -1.93
CA GLN A 68 -5.11 30.44 -3.38
C GLN A 68 -4.40 29.23 -3.99
N LEU A 69 -3.22 28.87 -3.47
CA LEU A 69 -2.51 27.64 -3.87
C LEU A 69 -3.39 26.39 -3.66
N CYS A 70 -4.09 26.29 -2.53
CA CYS A 70 -5.03 25.21 -2.29
C CYS A 70 -6.22 25.22 -3.27
N ARG A 71 -6.76 26.39 -3.61
CA ARG A 71 -7.88 26.50 -4.57
C ARG A 71 -7.47 26.11 -5.99
N ASP A 72 -6.28 26.53 -6.42
CA ASP A 72 -5.80 26.31 -7.79
C ASP A 72 -5.42 24.84 -8.06
N HIS A 73 -4.89 24.14 -7.04
CA HIS A 73 -4.41 22.76 -7.17
C HIS A 73 -5.36 21.71 -6.57
N GLY A 74 -6.42 22.14 -5.89
CA GLY A 74 -7.35 21.27 -5.19
C GLY A 74 -6.84 20.82 -3.81
N PRO A 75 -7.44 19.76 -3.23
CA PRO A 75 -7.09 19.34 -1.88
C PRO A 75 -5.62 18.94 -1.75
N VAL A 76 -4.91 19.55 -0.80
CA VAL A 76 -3.48 19.29 -0.53
C VAL A 76 -3.28 17.98 0.22
N VAL A 77 -4.20 17.67 1.14
CA VAL A 77 -4.23 16.44 1.92
C VAL A 77 -5.61 15.81 1.76
N GLU A 78 -5.66 14.57 1.29
CA GLU A 78 -6.89 13.80 1.14
C GLU A 78 -6.79 12.48 1.91
N LEU A 79 -7.92 12.02 2.43
CA LEU A 79 -8.04 10.69 3.04
C LEU A 79 -8.93 9.82 2.15
N VAL A 80 -8.33 8.84 1.49
CA VAL A 80 -9.05 7.87 0.66
C VAL A 80 -9.40 6.66 1.50
N ARG A 81 -10.69 6.40 1.70
CA ARG A 81 -11.16 5.24 2.49
C ARG A 81 -10.70 3.92 1.86
N PHE A 82 -10.35 2.94 2.70
CA PHE A 82 -10.16 1.57 2.23
C PHE A 82 -11.48 0.91 1.87
N ARG A 83 -11.42 -0.02 0.92
CA ARG A 83 -12.53 -0.84 0.46
C ARG A 83 -12.23 -2.29 0.83
N PRO A 84 -13.11 -3.00 1.55
CA PRO A 84 -13.01 -4.44 1.71
C PRO A 84 -12.87 -5.11 0.34
N LEU A 85 -11.77 -5.83 0.12
CA LEU A 85 -11.53 -6.59 -1.10
C LEU A 85 -11.64 -8.08 -0.82
N LYS A 86 -12.29 -8.80 -1.72
CA LYS A 86 -12.24 -10.27 -1.76
C LYS A 86 -10.84 -10.73 -2.12
N THR A 87 -10.13 -11.30 -1.16
CA THR A 87 -8.71 -11.61 -1.28
C THR A 87 -8.48 -13.12 -1.31
N PHE A 88 -7.76 -13.59 -2.32
CA PHE A 88 -7.33 -14.98 -2.48
C PHE A 88 -5.82 -15.07 -2.29
N VAL A 89 -5.35 -15.90 -1.38
CA VAL A 89 -3.92 -16.01 -1.04
C VAL A 89 -3.37 -17.36 -1.50
N VAL A 90 -2.25 -17.33 -2.20
CA VAL A 90 -1.56 -18.52 -2.72
C VAL A 90 -0.15 -18.55 -2.17
N ALA A 91 0.20 -19.59 -1.42
CA ALA A 91 1.57 -19.91 -1.05
C ALA A 91 2.13 -20.97 -2.00
N THR A 92 3.16 -20.63 -2.76
CA THR A 92 3.84 -21.55 -3.71
C THR A 92 4.97 -22.33 -3.06
N GLU A 93 5.26 -22.06 -1.78
CA GLU A 93 6.26 -22.76 -0.97
C GLU A 93 5.60 -23.82 -0.08
N ARG A 94 6.22 -24.99 0.01
CA ARG A 94 5.81 -26.00 0.99
C ARG A 94 6.28 -25.61 2.39
N LEU A 95 5.36 -25.17 3.24
CA LEU A 95 5.68 -24.72 4.59
C LEU A 95 5.65 -25.88 5.60
N LYS A 96 6.61 -25.88 6.54
CA LYS A 96 6.52 -26.76 7.73
C LYS A 96 5.29 -26.37 8.56
N PRO A 97 4.64 -27.28 9.29
CA PRO A 97 3.39 -27.01 10.00
C PRO A 97 3.41 -25.74 10.88
N LYS A 98 4.48 -25.53 11.65
CA LYS A 98 4.66 -24.32 12.47
C LYS A 98 4.75 -23.04 11.64
N ALA A 99 5.53 -23.07 10.54
CA ALA A 99 5.69 -21.92 9.65
C ALA A 99 4.38 -21.60 8.90
N ARG A 100 3.60 -22.63 8.54
CA ARG A 100 2.28 -22.48 7.93
C ARG A 100 1.30 -21.73 8.85
N GLY A 101 1.27 -22.10 10.13
CA GLY A 101 0.45 -21.40 11.14
C GLY A 101 0.83 -19.92 11.24
N LEU A 102 2.12 -19.63 11.45
CA LEU A 102 2.63 -18.25 11.55
C LEU A 102 2.37 -17.42 10.29
N PHE A 103 2.52 -18.01 9.11
CA PHE A 103 2.21 -17.35 7.84
C PHE A 103 0.73 -16.99 7.76
N ARG A 104 -0.16 -17.94 8.07
CA ARG A 104 -1.60 -17.72 8.06
C ARG A 104 -1.99 -16.62 9.03
N ASP A 105 -1.49 -16.65 10.26
CA ASP A 105 -1.80 -15.64 11.28
C ASP A 105 -1.34 -14.23 10.82
N ALA A 106 -0.12 -14.13 10.27
CA ALA A 106 0.42 -12.87 9.75
C ALA A 106 -0.37 -12.32 8.55
N VAL A 107 -0.77 -13.18 7.61
CA VAL A 107 -1.63 -12.81 6.47
C VAL A 107 -2.99 -12.32 6.95
N MET A 108 -3.63 -13.06 7.87
CA MET A 108 -4.95 -12.72 8.38
C MET A 108 -4.93 -11.40 9.16
N ALA A 109 -3.91 -11.16 9.98
CA ALA A 109 -3.75 -9.89 10.70
C ALA A 109 -3.58 -8.72 9.72
N LYS A 110 -2.69 -8.88 8.72
CA LYS A 110 -2.39 -7.84 7.73
C LYS A 110 -3.60 -7.49 6.87
N LEU A 111 -4.22 -8.49 6.25
CA LEU A 111 -5.40 -8.30 5.39
C LEU A 111 -6.64 -7.89 6.20
N GLY A 112 -6.80 -8.42 7.41
CA GLY A 112 -7.89 -8.08 8.32
C GLY A 112 -7.88 -6.61 8.73
N TRP A 113 -6.71 -5.98 8.87
CA TRP A 113 -6.62 -4.55 9.20
C TRP A 113 -7.25 -3.65 8.13
N TYR A 114 -7.14 -4.04 6.84
CA TYR A 114 -7.79 -3.35 5.71
C TYR A 114 -9.26 -3.77 5.51
N GLY A 115 -9.77 -4.71 6.31
CA GLY A 115 -11.13 -5.23 6.20
C GLY A 115 -11.34 -6.23 5.07
N ALA A 116 -10.27 -6.91 4.61
CA ALA A 116 -10.36 -7.88 3.52
C ALA A 116 -11.29 -9.06 3.84
N GLU A 117 -12.04 -9.51 2.84
CA GLU A 117 -12.73 -10.80 2.88
C GLU A 117 -11.78 -11.86 2.33
N VAL A 118 -11.11 -12.61 3.21
CA VAL A 118 -10.16 -13.65 2.78
C VAL A 118 -10.92 -14.90 2.33
N LEU A 119 -11.06 -15.08 1.02
CA LEU A 119 -11.79 -16.19 0.39
C LEU A 119 -11.10 -17.54 0.64
N ALA A 120 -9.77 -17.55 0.52
CA ALA A 120 -8.97 -18.74 0.69
C ALA A 120 -7.50 -18.40 0.97
N VAL A 121 -6.83 -19.33 1.65
CA VAL A 121 -5.37 -19.43 1.70
C VAL A 121 -5.02 -20.84 1.20
N ARG A 122 -4.37 -20.93 0.04
CA ARG A 122 -3.98 -22.19 -0.61
C ARG A 122 -2.47 -22.38 -0.56
N GLU A 123 -2.04 -23.60 -0.26
CA GLU A 123 -0.64 -24.01 -0.47
C GLU A 123 -0.62 -24.88 -1.72
N VAL A 124 0.11 -24.45 -2.75
CA VAL A 124 0.16 -25.13 -4.05
C VAL A 124 1.62 -25.43 -4.42
N PRO A 125 1.88 -26.52 -5.15
CA PRO A 125 3.19 -26.73 -5.79
C PRO A 125 3.54 -25.57 -6.72
N ARG A 126 4.84 -25.23 -6.81
CA ARG A 126 5.35 -24.26 -7.78
C ARG A 126 5.49 -24.91 -9.16
N THR A 127 4.35 -25.25 -9.76
CA THR A 127 4.22 -25.80 -11.12
C THR A 127 3.14 -25.04 -11.89
N ASP A 128 3.26 -24.99 -13.22
CA ASP A 128 2.32 -24.27 -14.09
C ASP A 128 0.87 -24.76 -13.87
N GLU A 129 0.67 -26.08 -13.87
CA GLU A 129 -0.65 -26.70 -13.68
C GLU A 129 -1.32 -26.28 -12.36
N ALA A 130 -0.55 -26.27 -11.26
CA ALA A 130 -1.08 -25.96 -9.94
C ALA A 130 -1.37 -24.46 -9.77
N VAL A 131 -0.52 -23.60 -10.33
CA VAL A 131 -0.70 -22.15 -10.30
C VAL A 131 -1.84 -21.72 -11.22
N ALA A 132 -1.95 -22.31 -12.41
CA ALA A 132 -3.09 -22.09 -13.31
C ALA A 132 -4.42 -22.43 -12.61
N ALA A 133 -4.48 -23.58 -11.93
CA ALA A 133 -5.66 -23.97 -11.16
C ALA A 133 -5.99 -22.96 -10.04
N ALA A 134 -4.97 -22.42 -9.35
CA ALA A 134 -5.16 -21.41 -8.32
C ALA A 134 -5.72 -20.09 -8.89
N TYR A 135 -5.23 -19.63 -10.06
CA TYR A 135 -5.80 -18.47 -10.74
C TYR A 135 -7.26 -18.69 -11.15
N GLN A 136 -7.59 -19.87 -11.67
CA GLN A 136 -8.97 -20.21 -12.02
C GLN A 136 -9.89 -20.26 -10.80
N GLU A 137 -9.45 -20.83 -9.68
CA GLU A 137 -10.20 -20.85 -8.43
C GLU A 137 -10.43 -19.44 -7.88
N ALA A 138 -9.40 -18.58 -7.92
CA ALA A 138 -9.50 -17.19 -7.49
C ALA A 138 -10.52 -16.40 -8.33
N LEU A 139 -10.48 -16.56 -9.65
CA LEU A 139 -11.45 -15.96 -10.57
C LEU A 139 -12.88 -16.46 -10.34
N ALA A 140 -13.05 -17.79 -10.21
CA ALA A 140 -14.36 -18.40 -9.97
C ALA A 140 -14.98 -17.95 -8.64
N SER A 141 -14.13 -17.67 -7.65
CA SER A 141 -14.54 -17.17 -6.34
C SER A 141 -14.76 -15.65 -6.31
N GLY A 142 -14.52 -14.95 -7.43
CA GLY A 142 -14.70 -13.50 -7.55
C GLY A 142 -13.66 -12.70 -6.77
N ALA A 143 -12.41 -13.16 -6.70
CA ALA A 143 -11.32 -12.44 -6.06
C ALA A 143 -11.05 -11.09 -6.75
N GLU A 144 -10.85 -10.05 -5.93
CA GLU A 144 -10.46 -8.70 -6.34
C GLU A 144 -8.98 -8.42 -6.03
N LEU A 145 -8.39 -9.25 -5.16
CA LEU A 145 -6.95 -9.29 -4.90
C LEU A 145 -6.49 -10.75 -4.89
N VAL A 146 -5.48 -11.08 -5.69
CA VAL A 146 -4.76 -12.35 -5.62
C VAL A 146 -3.35 -12.09 -5.12
N LEU A 147 -2.99 -12.69 -3.98
CA LEU A 147 -1.71 -12.48 -3.32
C LEU A 147 -0.88 -13.77 -3.34
N PHE A 148 0.21 -13.76 -4.08
CA PHE A 148 1.18 -14.85 -4.12
C PHE A 148 2.28 -14.64 -3.07
N ALA A 149 2.54 -15.65 -2.26
CA ALA A 149 3.64 -15.71 -1.31
C ALA A 149 4.61 -16.83 -1.72
N GLY A 150 5.89 -16.50 -1.86
CA GLY A 150 6.90 -17.42 -2.44
C GLY A 150 7.04 -17.29 -3.96
N ALA A 151 6.53 -16.20 -4.55
CA ALA A 151 6.68 -15.87 -5.96
C ALA A 151 7.55 -14.63 -6.09
N SER A 152 8.76 -14.77 -6.66
CA SER A 152 9.81 -13.75 -6.62
C SER A 152 10.11 -13.19 -8.00
N ALA A 153 10.31 -11.87 -8.13
CA ALA A 153 10.61 -11.19 -9.41
C ALA A 153 11.97 -11.57 -10.03
N ILE A 154 12.78 -12.39 -9.35
CA ILE A 154 14.10 -12.80 -9.84
C ILE A 154 14.04 -13.88 -10.91
N ASP A 155 12.97 -14.67 -10.92
CA ASP A 155 12.84 -15.85 -11.76
C ASP A 155 11.81 -15.58 -12.85
N PRO A 156 12.25 -15.23 -14.08
CA PRO A 156 11.32 -14.95 -15.18
C PRO A 156 10.52 -16.17 -15.61
N LEU A 157 10.89 -17.37 -15.13
CA LEU A 157 10.18 -18.63 -15.37
C LEU A 157 9.32 -19.05 -14.16
N ASP A 158 9.14 -18.17 -13.15
CA ASP A 158 8.21 -18.49 -12.06
C ASP A 158 6.81 -18.72 -12.63
N PRO A 159 6.17 -19.87 -12.32
CA PRO A 159 4.81 -20.17 -12.76
C PRO A 159 3.80 -19.08 -12.43
N ALA A 160 4.01 -18.32 -11.34
CA ALA A 160 3.14 -17.19 -10.98
C ALA A 160 3.09 -16.10 -12.07
N TYR A 161 4.17 -15.87 -12.82
CA TYR A 161 4.19 -14.95 -13.97
C TYR A 161 3.63 -15.58 -15.23
N ALA A 162 4.13 -16.76 -15.55
CA ALA A 162 3.82 -17.44 -16.81
C ALA A 162 2.31 -17.67 -16.90
N GLU A 163 1.72 -18.19 -15.83
CA GLU A 163 0.29 -18.51 -15.78
C GLU A 163 -0.61 -17.29 -15.60
N LEU A 164 -0.08 -16.14 -15.15
CA LEU A 164 -0.87 -14.91 -15.14
C LEU A 164 -1.29 -14.54 -16.56
N SER A 165 -0.36 -14.63 -17.52
CA SER A 165 -0.63 -14.32 -18.92
C SER A 165 -1.61 -15.33 -19.53
N HIS A 166 -1.43 -16.63 -19.23
CA HIS A 166 -2.35 -17.68 -19.67
C HIS A 166 -3.76 -17.54 -19.07
N ALA A 167 -3.88 -17.03 -17.84
CA ALA A 167 -5.16 -16.71 -17.22
C ALA A 167 -5.83 -15.46 -17.82
N GLY A 168 -5.17 -14.76 -18.75
CA GLY A 168 -5.66 -13.53 -19.38
C GLY A 168 -5.33 -12.26 -18.57
N GLY A 169 -4.34 -12.35 -17.68
CA GLY A 169 -3.81 -11.21 -16.94
C GLY A 169 -2.58 -10.59 -17.61
N GLN A 170 -2.05 -9.56 -16.96
CA GLN A 170 -0.88 -8.82 -17.40
C GLN A 170 0.02 -8.48 -16.21
N VAL A 171 1.33 -8.68 -16.36
CA VAL A 171 2.33 -8.12 -15.45
C VAL A 171 2.46 -6.62 -15.72
N LEU A 172 2.25 -5.81 -14.69
CA LEU A 172 2.30 -4.35 -14.76
C LEU A 172 3.67 -3.82 -14.34
N GLN A 173 4.28 -4.46 -13.35
CA GLN A 173 5.60 -4.08 -12.84
C GLN A 173 6.32 -5.28 -12.25
N LEU A 174 7.59 -5.45 -12.61
CA LEU A 174 8.52 -6.35 -11.94
C LEU A 174 9.44 -5.56 -11.02
N GLY A 175 9.55 -5.99 -9.77
CA GLY A 175 10.32 -5.30 -8.76
C GLY A 175 9.58 -4.10 -8.15
N ALA A 176 9.96 -3.78 -6.93
CA ALA A 176 9.48 -2.62 -6.19
C ALA A 176 10.67 -1.70 -5.84
N PRO A 177 10.55 -0.37 -6.01
CA PRO A 177 11.58 0.59 -5.59
C PRO A 177 11.57 0.78 -4.06
N MET A 178 11.42 -0.29 -3.30
CA MET A 178 11.25 -0.31 -1.85
C MET A 178 12.10 -1.43 -1.26
N HIS A 179 12.58 -1.24 -0.03
CA HIS A 179 13.42 -2.23 0.64
C HIS A 179 13.17 -2.26 2.16
N PRO A 180 12.95 -3.45 2.78
CA PRO A 180 13.01 -4.78 2.19
C PRO A 180 11.76 -5.14 1.36
N GLY A 181 11.89 -6.14 0.48
CA GLY A 181 10.81 -6.60 -0.40
C GLY A 181 10.89 -6.12 -1.85
N SER A 182 12.06 -5.68 -2.32
CA SER A 182 12.29 -5.19 -3.69
C SER A 182 11.96 -6.18 -4.80
N MET A 183 11.85 -7.47 -4.48
CA MET A 183 11.46 -8.55 -5.40
C MET A 183 9.94 -8.72 -5.54
N LEU A 184 9.14 -7.82 -4.95
CA LEU A 184 7.70 -7.76 -5.16
C LEU A 184 7.40 -7.46 -6.64
N TRP A 185 6.30 -8.00 -7.15
CA TRP A 185 5.78 -7.65 -8.46
C TRP A 185 4.27 -7.39 -8.41
N LEU A 186 3.80 -6.68 -9.42
CA LEU A 186 2.42 -6.26 -9.56
C LEU A 186 1.90 -6.65 -10.95
N GLY A 187 0.70 -7.20 -10.96
CA GLY A 187 -0.04 -7.54 -12.16
C GLY A 187 -1.53 -7.26 -12.00
N SER A 188 -2.27 -7.51 -13.05
CA SER A 188 -3.73 -7.45 -13.07
C SER A 188 -4.29 -8.69 -13.73
N LEU A 189 -5.46 -9.13 -13.27
CA LEU A 189 -6.20 -10.23 -13.85
C LEU A 189 -7.68 -9.84 -13.87
N ARG A 190 -8.17 -9.42 -15.04
CA ARG A 190 -9.48 -8.75 -15.17
C ARG A 190 -9.55 -7.52 -14.25
N ALA A 191 -10.49 -7.48 -13.31
CA ALA A 191 -10.61 -6.43 -12.31
C ALA A 191 -9.70 -6.65 -11.07
N ALA A 192 -9.13 -7.85 -10.91
CA ALA A 192 -8.34 -8.19 -9.74
C ALA A 192 -6.92 -7.62 -9.83
N ALA A 193 -6.43 -7.07 -8.72
CA ALA A 193 -5.01 -6.84 -8.54
C ALA A 193 -4.32 -8.19 -8.26
N VAL A 194 -3.15 -8.41 -8.86
CA VAL A 194 -2.30 -9.57 -8.58
C VAL A 194 -0.99 -9.06 -8.01
N VAL A 195 -0.64 -9.49 -6.81
CA VAL A 195 0.59 -9.09 -6.12
C VAL A 195 1.36 -10.34 -5.79
N GLY A 196 2.64 -10.40 -6.14
CA GLY A 196 3.50 -11.48 -5.68
C GLY A 196 4.66 -10.98 -4.86
N VAL A 197 4.95 -11.72 -3.78
CA VAL A 197 6.05 -11.44 -2.86
C VAL A 197 6.93 -12.66 -2.72
N ALA A 198 8.24 -12.40 -2.63
CA ALA A 198 9.26 -13.44 -2.71
C ALA A 198 9.25 -14.46 -1.57
N SER A 199 8.69 -14.15 -0.40
CA SER A 199 8.77 -15.05 0.76
C SER A 199 7.53 -14.99 1.64
N CYS A 200 7.06 -16.17 2.06
CA CYS A 200 6.03 -16.31 3.09
C CYS A 200 6.47 -15.72 4.45
N ALA A 201 7.76 -15.80 4.79
CA ALA A 201 8.28 -15.31 6.06
C ALA A 201 8.26 -13.77 6.17
N GLY A 202 8.21 -13.08 5.02
CA GLY A 202 8.16 -11.61 4.97
C GLY A 202 6.87 -11.01 5.52
N PHE A 203 5.79 -11.79 5.61
CA PHE A 203 4.48 -11.28 6.04
C PHE A 203 4.43 -10.80 7.49
N GLY A 204 5.25 -11.38 8.37
CA GLY A 204 5.33 -10.99 9.78
C GLY A 204 6.19 -9.75 10.05
N ARG A 205 6.66 -9.05 9.00
CA ARG A 205 7.49 -7.85 9.11
C ARG A 205 6.97 -6.78 8.14
N ASN A 206 7.37 -5.54 8.40
CA ASN A 206 7.15 -4.43 7.47
C ASN A 206 8.05 -4.61 6.24
N SER A 207 7.46 -4.42 5.07
CA SER A 207 8.05 -4.71 3.76
C SER A 207 7.41 -3.84 2.68
N SER A 208 7.89 -3.99 1.45
CA SER A 208 7.31 -3.32 0.27
C SER A 208 5.82 -3.62 0.08
N LEU A 209 5.34 -4.77 0.55
CA LEU A 209 3.91 -5.11 0.53
C LEU A 209 3.09 -4.12 1.37
N ASP A 210 3.62 -3.69 2.52
CA ASP A 210 2.93 -2.82 3.47
C ASP A 210 2.81 -1.37 2.97
N LEU A 211 3.69 -0.96 2.04
CA LEU A 211 3.58 0.30 1.32
C LEU A 211 2.63 0.21 0.12
N LEU A 212 2.50 -0.98 -0.49
CA LEU A 212 1.64 -1.18 -1.66
C LEU A 212 0.17 -1.45 -1.32
N LEU A 213 -0.11 -2.29 -0.31
CA LEU A 213 -1.48 -2.66 0.08
C LEU A 213 -2.41 -1.47 0.31
N PRO A 214 -1.97 -0.36 0.95
CA PRO A 214 -2.82 0.82 1.11
C PRO A 214 -3.41 1.34 -0.21
N PHE A 215 -2.65 1.32 -1.30
CA PHE A 215 -3.12 1.75 -2.62
C PHE A 215 -4.12 0.76 -3.21
N VAL A 216 -3.80 -0.53 -3.15
CA VAL A 216 -4.68 -1.60 -3.65
C VAL A 216 -6.03 -1.55 -2.94
N PHE A 217 -6.05 -1.43 -1.61
CA PHE A 217 -7.29 -1.35 -0.82
C PHE A 217 -8.02 -0.01 -0.96
N ALA A 218 -7.33 1.11 -1.24
CA ALA A 218 -7.99 2.40 -1.45
C ALA A 218 -8.67 2.49 -2.82
N TYR A 219 -7.99 2.00 -3.87
CA TYR A 219 -8.43 2.14 -5.25
C TYR A 219 -9.11 0.91 -5.82
N GLY A 220 -8.94 -0.26 -5.20
CA GLY A 220 -9.50 -1.53 -5.67
C GLY A 220 -8.92 -1.99 -7.00
N ARG A 221 -7.66 -1.65 -7.28
CA ARG A 221 -6.97 -2.00 -8.54
C ARG A 221 -5.45 -2.07 -8.36
N ALA A 222 -4.78 -2.60 -9.37
CA ALA A 222 -3.35 -2.52 -9.53
C ALA A 222 -2.97 -1.38 -10.49
N ASP A 223 -1.99 -0.57 -10.12
CA ASP A 223 -1.44 0.51 -10.94
C ASP A 223 0.08 0.60 -10.72
N ALA A 224 0.87 0.45 -11.79
CA ALA A 224 2.32 0.54 -11.70
C ALA A 224 2.79 1.94 -11.24
N SER A 225 2.05 2.99 -11.58
CA SER A 225 2.43 4.36 -11.23
C SER A 225 2.31 4.65 -9.73
N ASP A 226 1.41 3.95 -9.03
CA ASP A 226 1.30 4.01 -7.57
C ASP A 226 2.53 3.36 -6.92
N LEU A 227 2.92 2.19 -7.43
CA LEU A 227 4.08 1.45 -6.94
C LEU A 227 5.40 2.19 -7.20
N LEU A 228 5.58 2.77 -8.39
CA LEU A 228 6.84 3.44 -8.78
C LEU A 228 7.13 4.68 -7.93
N ARG A 229 6.10 5.41 -7.49
CA ARG A 229 6.27 6.61 -6.64
C ARG A 229 6.78 6.29 -5.24
N LEU A 230 6.62 5.05 -4.78
CA LEU A 230 7.06 4.60 -3.46
C LEU A 230 8.58 4.47 -3.33
N GLY A 231 9.35 4.83 -4.37
CA GLY A 231 10.79 5.01 -4.28
C GLY A 231 11.20 6.11 -3.30
N HIS A 232 10.46 7.22 -3.26
CA HIS A 232 10.70 8.26 -2.28
C HIS A 232 10.19 7.80 -0.90
N GLY A 233 11.10 7.70 0.06
CA GLY A 233 10.83 7.02 1.32
C GLY A 233 10.76 5.49 1.19
N GLY A 234 11.13 4.87 0.06
CA GLY A 234 11.03 3.41 -0.10
C GLY A 234 11.96 2.59 0.79
N LEU A 235 12.92 3.22 1.47
CA LEU A 235 13.77 2.59 2.48
C LEU A 235 12.99 2.45 3.79
N ILE A 236 12.63 1.21 4.12
CA ILE A 236 11.83 0.87 5.30
C ILE A 236 12.77 0.60 6.47
N GLU A 237 12.80 1.55 7.40
CA GLU A 237 13.61 1.45 8.61
C GLU A 237 12.89 0.60 9.68
N ALA A 238 13.67 -0.10 10.50
CA ALA A 238 13.13 -0.90 11.61
C ALA A 238 12.34 -0.05 12.62
N ALA A 239 12.67 1.23 12.76
CA ALA A 239 12.03 2.18 13.67
C ALA A 239 10.83 2.92 13.06
N ALA A 240 10.41 2.61 11.83
CA ALA A 240 9.32 3.29 11.12
C ALA A 240 7.91 2.96 11.66
N GLY A 241 7.75 2.87 12.98
CA GLY A 241 6.59 2.29 13.65
C GLY A 241 5.26 2.94 13.31
N ARG A 242 5.21 4.26 13.11
CA ARG A 242 3.97 4.98 12.75
C ARG A 242 3.61 4.88 11.26
N ARG A 243 4.56 4.47 10.41
CA ARG A 243 4.34 4.42 8.97
C ARG A 243 3.51 3.23 8.52
N PHE A 244 3.50 2.19 9.34
CA PHE A 244 2.80 0.94 9.05
C PHE A 244 1.67 0.73 10.05
N PRO A 245 0.56 0.14 9.62
CA PRO A 245 -0.49 -0.27 10.53
C PRO A 245 0.02 -1.16 11.66
N PRO A 246 -0.53 -1.03 12.88
CA PRO A 246 -0.34 -2.03 13.91
C PRO A 246 -1.14 -3.28 13.50
N TYR A 247 -0.50 -4.21 12.79
CA TYR A 247 -1.02 -5.53 12.49
C TYR A 247 -1.01 -6.37 13.79
N SER A 248 -1.90 -6.03 14.72
CA SER A 248 -2.08 -6.67 16.03
C SER A 248 -3.39 -7.42 16.10
#